data_AF-A0A961TGS8-F1
#
_entry.id   AF-A0A961TGS8-F1
#
_cell.length_a   1.000
_cell.length_b   1.000
_cell.length_c   1.000
_cell.angle_alpha   90.00
_cell.angle_beta   90.00
_cell.angle_gamma   90.00
#
_symmetry.space_group_name_H-M   'P 1'
#
loop_
_entity.id
_entity.type
_entity.pdbx_description
1 polymer ?
#
loop_
_entity_poly.entity_id
_entity_poly.type
_entity_poly.pdbx_seq_one_letter_code
_entity_poly.pdbx_strand_id
1 'polypeptide(L)'
;MGLAYFWIFFILLAVGMPVVFALLIAPGLSLVIDGKDALFFSKLLTTVYTGMYSFPLMAVPFFILAGELMNSGGITRSIVRFSESMIGHFRGGLAQVNILSSILFAGLSGSAVADTSALGKMLIPAMEQNGYSRRFAAAITAASSVIGPIIPPSGIMVLYAFVMNVSVAGLFLAGFVPGLMVGVGLMVLTAWFARTRNYPVAAQRASWKARSVAFLETYPALLTPVLLLGGILSGIYTPTEAAAVAAVYALFASVIIRTEWWLKFIADPVHAYLHVAPLTLFLLAGFSDQVG
;
A
#
# COMPACT_ATOMS: atom_id res chain seq x y z
N MET A 1 -33.87 9.82 -6.50
CA MET A 1 -33.21 8.59 -7.00
C MET A 1 -34.04 7.43 -6.52
N GLY A 2 -34.55 6.60 -7.43
CA GLY A 2 -35.53 5.57 -7.09
C GLY A 2 -34.93 4.35 -6.38
N LEU A 3 -35.79 3.55 -5.76
CA LEU A 3 -35.49 2.18 -5.28
C LEU A 3 -34.84 1.30 -6.37
N ALA A 4 -35.01 1.64 -7.64
CA ALA A 4 -34.39 0.99 -8.79
C ALA A 4 -32.85 0.91 -8.70
N TYR A 5 -32.18 1.99 -8.25
CA TYR A 5 -30.73 1.98 -8.04
C TYR A 5 -30.28 0.84 -7.11
N PHE A 6 -30.95 0.68 -5.96
CA PHE A 6 -30.59 -0.33 -4.97
C PHE A 6 -30.71 -1.74 -5.58
N TRP A 7 -31.81 -2.03 -6.26
CA TRP A 7 -32.03 -3.33 -6.88
C TRP A 7 -31.00 -3.62 -7.99
N ILE A 8 -30.73 -2.64 -8.86
CA ILE A 8 -29.72 -2.78 -9.93
C ILE A 8 -28.34 -3.00 -9.31
N PHE A 9 -27.97 -2.25 -8.28
CA PHE A 9 -26.70 -2.38 -7.59
C PHE A 9 -26.52 -3.79 -7.00
N PHE A 10 -27.49 -4.31 -6.25
CA PHE A 10 -27.41 -5.65 -5.66
C PHE A 10 -27.40 -6.77 -6.70
N ILE A 11 -28.14 -6.62 -7.82
CA ILE A 11 -28.11 -7.58 -8.92
C ILE A 11 -26.71 -7.61 -9.55
N LEU A 12 -26.09 -6.45 -9.80
CA LEU A 12 -24.74 -6.37 -10.35
C LEU A 12 -23.72 -7.01 -9.42
N LEU A 13 -23.82 -6.79 -8.10
CA LEU A 13 -22.98 -7.48 -7.12
C LEU A 13 -23.21 -8.99 -7.12
N ALA A 14 -24.46 -9.46 -7.22
CA ALA A 14 -24.78 -10.89 -7.24
C ALA A 14 -24.22 -11.61 -8.48
N VAL A 15 -24.10 -10.91 -9.61
CA VAL A 15 -23.47 -11.41 -10.85
C VAL A 15 -21.92 -11.38 -10.74
N GLY A 16 -21.37 -10.92 -9.62
CA GLY A 16 -19.93 -10.87 -9.36
C GLY A 16 -19.25 -9.64 -9.95
N MET A 17 -20.01 -8.60 -10.31
CA MET A 17 -19.42 -7.37 -10.81
C MET A 17 -18.65 -6.65 -9.70
N PRO A 18 -17.41 -6.15 -9.97
CA PRO A 18 -16.68 -5.38 -8.98
C PRO A 18 -17.49 -4.17 -8.50
N VAL A 19 -17.46 -3.92 -7.19
CA VAL A 19 -18.30 -2.92 -6.51
C VAL A 19 -18.24 -1.55 -7.18
N VAL A 20 -17.04 -1.15 -7.65
CA VAL A 20 -16.81 0.09 -8.39
C VAL A 20 -17.73 0.21 -9.60
N PHE A 21 -17.73 -0.81 -10.46
CA PHE A 21 -18.51 -0.77 -11.68
C PHE A 21 -20.00 -0.77 -11.33
N ALA A 22 -20.39 -1.49 -10.28
CA ALA A 22 -21.76 -1.48 -9.79
C ALA A 22 -22.18 -0.08 -9.30
N LEU A 23 -21.30 0.64 -8.60
CA LEU A 23 -21.54 2.02 -8.15
C LEU A 23 -21.63 3.02 -9.31
N LEU A 24 -20.98 2.76 -10.45
CA LEU A 24 -21.03 3.62 -11.63
C LEU A 24 -22.24 3.32 -12.52
N ILE A 25 -22.53 2.03 -12.74
CA ILE A 25 -23.56 1.57 -13.67
C ILE A 25 -24.96 1.64 -13.05
N ALA A 26 -25.11 1.33 -11.76
CA ALA A 26 -26.42 1.30 -11.12
C ALA A 26 -27.14 2.67 -11.08
N PRO A 27 -26.47 3.80 -10.73
CA PRO A 27 -27.11 5.10 -10.78
C PRO A 27 -27.44 5.50 -12.22
N GLY A 28 -26.60 5.11 -13.17
CA GLY A 28 -26.81 5.40 -14.58
C GLY A 28 -28.01 4.71 -15.18
N LEU A 29 -28.11 3.40 -15.00
CA LEU A 29 -29.29 2.63 -15.40
C LEU A 29 -30.55 3.15 -14.69
N SER A 30 -30.47 3.50 -13.40
CA SER A 30 -31.61 4.07 -12.68
C SER A 30 -32.07 5.40 -13.27
N LEU A 31 -31.13 6.28 -13.67
CA LEU A 31 -31.47 7.57 -14.29
C LEU A 31 -32.03 7.41 -15.70
N VAL A 32 -31.54 6.42 -16.47
CA VAL A 32 -32.10 6.07 -17.79
C VAL A 32 -33.53 5.54 -17.65
N ILE A 33 -33.80 4.68 -16.67
CA ILE A 33 -35.16 4.17 -16.37
C ILE A 33 -36.09 5.31 -15.96
N ASP A 34 -35.59 6.30 -15.21
CA ASP A 34 -36.35 7.48 -14.79
C ASP A 34 -36.53 8.53 -15.92
N GLY A 35 -36.09 8.25 -17.17
CA GLY A 35 -36.19 9.18 -18.30
C GLY A 35 -35.27 10.41 -18.21
N LYS A 36 -34.18 10.29 -17.45
CA LYS A 36 -33.18 11.34 -17.17
C LYS A 36 -31.80 10.97 -17.73
N ASP A 37 -31.79 10.39 -18.92
CA ASP A 37 -30.61 9.94 -19.65
C ASP A 37 -29.61 11.08 -19.93
N ALA A 38 -30.09 12.26 -20.34
CA ALA A 38 -29.22 13.43 -20.56
C ALA A 38 -28.49 13.88 -19.28
N LEU A 39 -29.16 13.79 -18.12
CA LEU A 39 -28.57 14.10 -16.81
C LEU A 39 -27.55 13.06 -16.37
N PHE A 40 -27.69 11.80 -16.78
CA PHE A 40 -26.71 10.76 -16.48
C PHE A 40 -25.39 11.03 -17.19
N PHE A 41 -25.41 11.24 -18.50
CA PHE A 41 -24.18 11.49 -19.25
C PHE A 41 -23.49 12.78 -18.83
N SER A 42 -24.24 13.86 -18.60
CA SER A 42 -23.65 15.12 -18.15
C SER A 42 -23.04 14.99 -16.76
N LYS A 43 -23.75 14.39 -15.79
CA LYS A 43 -23.22 14.22 -14.43
C LYS A 43 -22.06 13.24 -14.40
N LEU A 44 -22.17 12.08 -15.04
CA LEU A 44 -21.09 11.10 -15.09
C LEU A 44 -19.79 11.72 -15.64
N LEU A 45 -19.88 12.44 -16.77
CA LEU A 45 -18.71 13.09 -17.37
C LEU A 45 -18.15 14.18 -16.45
N THR A 46 -18.99 15.02 -15.85
CA THR A 46 -18.54 16.08 -14.94
C THR A 46 -17.94 15.51 -13.66
N THR A 47 -18.54 14.51 -13.01
CA THR A 47 -18.03 13.88 -11.79
C THR A 47 -16.71 13.17 -12.04
N VAL A 48 -16.60 12.41 -13.14
CA VAL A 48 -15.34 11.77 -13.51
C VAL A 48 -14.26 12.83 -13.81
N TYR A 49 -14.60 13.88 -14.54
CA TYR A 49 -13.65 14.95 -14.87
C TYR A 49 -13.18 15.73 -13.64
N THR A 50 -14.11 16.17 -12.78
CA THR A 50 -13.81 16.93 -11.56
C THR A 50 -13.02 16.11 -10.56
N GLY A 51 -13.36 14.82 -10.41
CA GLY A 51 -12.63 13.92 -9.54
C GLY A 51 -11.19 13.65 -10.00
N MET A 52 -10.95 13.54 -11.31
CA MET A 52 -9.60 13.44 -11.88
C MET A 52 -8.78 14.73 -11.68
N TYR A 53 -9.44 15.89 -11.63
CA TYR A 53 -8.79 17.20 -11.39
C TYR A 53 -8.66 17.58 -9.91
N SER A 54 -9.03 16.69 -8.98
CA SER A 54 -8.91 16.95 -7.55
C SER A 54 -7.44 16.94 -7.11
N PHE A 55 -6.95 18.09 -6.65
CA PHE A 55 -5.55 18.26 -6.25
C PHE A 55 -5.07 17.24 -5.19
N PRO A 56 -5.85 16.91 -4.13
CA PRO A 56 -5.48 15.85 -3.19
C PRO A 56 -5.40 14.46 -3.82
N LEU A 57 -6.27 14.15 -4.79
CA LEU A 57 -6.30 12.84 -5.43
C LEU A 57 -5.11 12.62 -6.38
N MET A 58 -4.49 13.69 -6.89
CA MET A 58 -3.24 13.62 -7.64
C MET A 58 -2.05 13.08 -6.81
N ALA A 59 -2.12 13.12 -5.48
CA ALA A 59 -1.10 12.50 -4.63
C ALA A 59 -1.08 10.97 -4.77
N VAL A 60 -2.23 10.34 -5.03
CA VAL A 60 -2.37 8.88 -5.06
C VAL A 60 -1.53 8.25 -6.18
N PRO A 61 -1.58 8.74 -7.44
CA PRO A 61 -0.67 8.27 -8.48
C PRO A 61 0.81 8.43 -8.11
N PHE A 62 1.22 9.55 -7.54
CA PHE A 62 2.62 9.72 -7.14
C PHE A 62 3.05 8.74 -6.04
N PHE A 63 2.17 8.42 -5.08
CA PHE A 63 2.45 7.38 -4.09
C PHE A 63 2.57 5.98 -4.73
N ILE A 64 1.68 5.64 -5.67
CA ILE A 64 1.76 4.37 -6.42
C ILE A 64 3.09 4.32 -7.19
N LEU A 65 3.45 5.39 -7.88
CA LEU A 65 4.70 5.47 -8.64
C LEU A 65 5.93 5.33 -7.74
N ALA A 66 5.96 6.03 -6.60
CA ALA A 66 7.04 5.93 -5.62
C ALA A 66 7.19 4.49 -5.10
N GLY A 67 6.08 3.85 -4.74
CA GLY A 67 6.06 2.47 -4.27
C GLY A 67 6.58 1.48 -5.31
N GLU A 68 6.16 1.60 -6.58
CA GLU A 68 6.61 0.71 -7.65
C GLU A 68 8.08 0.92 -8.02
N LEU A 69 8.56 2.17 -8.04
CA LEU A 69 9.98 2.47 -8.23
C LEU A 69 10.83 1.82 -7.15
N MET A 70 10.39 1.89 -5.89
CA MET A 70 11.09 1.27 -4.77
C MET A 70 11.10 -0.24 -4.84
N ASN A 71 9.96 -0.84 -5.16
CA ASN A 71 9.83 -2.28 -5.26
C ASN A 71 10.77 -2.87 -6.33
N SER A 72 10.84 -2.25 -7.52
CA SER A 72 11.76 -2.65 -8.58
C SER A 72 13.23 -2.28 -8.32
N GLY A 73 13.49 -1.30 -7.45
CA GLY A 73 14.84 -0.86 -7.07
C GLY A 73 15.61 -1.83 -6.17
N GLY A 74 14.99 -2.92 -5.72
CA GLY A 74 15.60 -3.89 -4.81
C GLY A 74 15.48 -3.51 -3.32
N ILE A 75 14.72 -2.46 -2.99
CA ILE A 75 14.50 -2.00 -1.61
C ILE A 75 13.79 -3.06 -0.76
N THR A 76 12.87 -3.83 -1.34
CA THR A 76 12.21 -4.95 -0.63
C THR A 76 13.23 -5.91 -0.02
N ARG A 77 14.32 -6.20 -0.76
CA ARG A 77 15.38 -7.11 -0.30
C ARG A 77 16.20 -6.50 0.83
N SER A 78 16.51 -5.21 0.78
CA SER A 78 17.25 -4.54 1.86
C SER A 78 16.41 -4.50 3.15
N ILE A 79 15.12 -4.17 3.05
CA ILE A 79 14.19 -4.17 4.21
C ILE A 79 14.09 -5.55 4.86
N VAL A 80 13.95 -6.61 4.05
CA VAL A 80 13.89 -7.98 4.58
C VAL A 80 15.21 -8.35 5.27
N ARG A 81 16.36 -8.05 4.65
CA ARG A 81 17.69 -8.29 5.25
C ARG A 81 17.90 -7.52 6.55
N PHE A 82 17.48 -6.26 6.59
CA PHE A 82 17.56 -5.45 7.79
C PHE A 82 16.68 -6.02 8.90
N SER A 83 15.43 -6.36 8.59
CA SER A 83 14.50 -7.01 9.51
C SER A 83 15.07 -8.33 10.04
N GLU A 84 15.65 -9.16 9.18
CA GLU A 84 16.31 -10.42 9.56
C GLU A 84 17.50 -10.18 10.49
N SER A 85 18.34 -9.18 10.21
CA SER A 85 19.46 -8.80 11.09
C SER A 85 18.99 -8.32 12.48
N MET A 86 17.77 -7.81 12.59
CA MET A 86 17.19 -7.31 13.83
C MET A 86 16.61 -8.45 14.67
N ILE A 87 15.75 -9.29 14.09
CA ILE A 87 14.90 -10.22 14.84
C ILE A 87 14.86 -11.66 14.30
N GLY A 88 15.60 -11.97 13.23
CA GLY A 88 15.60 -13.31 12.62
C GLY A 88 16.15 -14.43 13.51
N HIS A 89 16.96 -14.07 14.51
CA HIS A 89 17.58 -15.02 15.44
C HIS A 89 16.67 -15.53 16.56
N PHE A 90 15.43 -15.03 16.64
CA PHE A 90 14.45 -15.56 17.56
C PHE A 90 13.77 -16.81 17.00
N ARG A 91 13.19 -17.61 17.89
CA ARG A 91 12.31 -18.72 17.51
C ARG A 91 11.09 -18.18 16.79
N GLY A 92 10.76 -18.72 15.62
CA GLY A 92 9.74 -18.10 14.76
C GLY A 92 10.26 -16.88 13.99
N GLY A 93 11.58 -16.68 13.92
CA GLY A 93 12.21 -15.44 13.46
C GLY A 93 11.76 -14.99 12.07
N LEU A 94 11.64 -15.89 11.09
CA LEU A 94 11.19 -15.51 9.74
C LEU A 94 9.76 -14.98 9.71
N ALA A 95 8.87 -15.47 10.56
CA ALA A 95 7.52 -14.93 10.68
C ALA A 95 7.53 -13.54 11.33
N GLN A 96 8.44 -13.30 12.28
CA GLN A 96 8.65 -11.97 12.86
C GLN A 96 9.24 -11.00 11.83
N VAL A 97 10.22 -11.47 11.03
CA VAL A 97 10.81 -10.72 9.92
C VAL A 97 9.75 -10.31 8.91
N ASN A 98 8.77 -11.17 8.64
CA ASN A 98 7.63 -10.85 7.76
C ASN A 98 6.83 -9.66 8.27
N ILE A 99 6.48 -9.67 9.56
CA ILE A 99 5.71 -8.58 10.18
C ILE A 99 6.52 -7.29 10.24
N LEU A 100 7.78 -7.36 10.69
CA LEU A 100 8.65 -6.18 10.74
C LEU A 100 8.89 -5.59 9.36
N SER A 101 9.14 -6.45 8.35
CA SER A 101 9.30 -6.00 6.98
C SER A 101 8.02 -5.33 6.48
N SER A 102 6.84 -5.86 6.80
CA SER A 102 5.56 -5.25 6.45
C SER A 102 5.38 -3.87 7.10
N ILE A 103 5.75 -3.71 8.38
CA ILE A 103 5.70 -2.40 9.07
C ILE A 103 6.61 -1.38 8.38
N LEU A 104 7.85 -1.76 8.06
CA LEU A 104 8.82 -0.88 7.43
C LEU A 104 8.47 -0.57 5.96
N PHE A 105 7.86 -1.53 5.27
CA PHE A 105 7.47 -1.41 3.86
C PHE A 105 6.13 -0.69 3.68
N ALA A 106 5.27 -0.68 4.71
CA ALA A 106 3.97 -0.01 4.68
C ALA A 106 4.08 1.47 4.29
N GLY A 107 5.08 2.17 4.84
CA GLY A 107 5.34 3.57 4.50
C GLY A 107 5.91 3.81 3.09
N LEU A 108 6.08 2.76 2.29
CA LEU A 108 6.57 2.85 0.92
C LEU A 108 5.48 2.51 -0.10
N SER A 109 4.69 1.47 0.17
CA SER A 109 3.68 0.97 -0.78
C SER A 109 2.27 1.48 -0.49
N GLY A 110 1.90 1.66 0.79
CA GLY A 110 0.54 2.01 1.21
C GLY A 110 -0.54 1.03 0.75
N SER A 111 -0.18 -0.18 0.28
CA SER A 111 -1.05 -1.13 -0.41
C SER A 111 -0.80 -2.57 0.04
N ALA A 112 -1.82 -3.22 0.60
CA ALA A 112 -1.72 -4.60 1.06
C ALA A 112 -1.45 -5.59 -0.09
N VAL A 113 -1.93 -5.29 -1.30
CA VAL A 113 -1.72 -6.14 -2.48
C VAL A 113 -0.27 -6.03 -2.97
N ALA A 114 0.28 -4.83 -2.97
CA ALA A 114 1.68 -4.60 -3.33
C ALA A 114 2.62 -5.25 -2.30
N ASP A 115 2.37 -5.03 -1.00
CA ASP A 115 3.14 -5.63 0.11
C ASP A 115 3.15 -7.16 0.01
N THR A 116 1.97 -7.77 -0.18
CA THR A 116 1.85 -9.23 -0.31
C THR A 116 2.60 -9.75 -1.53
N SER A 117 2.53 -9.03 -2.66
CA SER A 117 3.19 -9.43 -3.89
C SER A 117 4.71 -9.30 -3.81
N ALA A 118 5.22 -8.28 -3.11
CA ALA A 118 6.64 -8.02 -2.94
C ALA A 118 7.26 -8.94 -1.88
N LEU A 119 6.74 -8.89 -0.66
CA LEU A 119 7.26 -9.66 0.48
C LEU A 119 6.95 -11.15 0.34
N GLY A 120 5.77 -11.50 -0.16
CA GLY A 120 5.33 -12.90 -0.29
C GLY A 120 6.22 -13.73 -1.21
N LYS A 121 6.68 -13.15 -2.34
CA LYS A 121 7.60 -13.83 -3.28
C LYS A 121 8.94 -14.20 -2.65
N MET A 122 9.38 -13.46 -1.63
CA MET A 122 10.64 -13.71 -0.93
C MET A 122 10.45 -14.55 0.33
N LEU A 123 9.48 -14.20 1.17
CA LEU A 123 9.34 -14.73 2.51
C LEU A 123 8.58 -16.05 2.55
N ILE A 124 7.56 -16.26 1.69
CA ILE A 124 6.81 -17.52 1.70
C ILE A 124 7.73 -18.71 1.36
N PRO A 125 8.52 -18.67 0.26
CA PRO A 125 9.46 -19.76 -0.03
C PRO A 125 10.53 -19.92 1.05
N ALA A 126 11.07 -18.83 1.59
CA ALA A 126 12.08 -18.88 2.65
C ALA A 126 11.53 -19.52 3.94
N MET A 127 10.29 -19.21 4.31
CA MET A 127 9.61 -19.82 5.45
C MET A 127 9.36 -21.32 5.21
N GLU A 128 8.90 -21.71 4.02
CA GLU A 128 8.70 -23.13 3.69
C GLU A 128 9.99 -23.95 3.79
N GLN A 129 11.09 -23.44 3.25
CA GLN A 129 12.42 -24.07 3.33
C GLN A 129 12.93 -24.20 4.78
N ASN A 130 12.46 -23.34 5.67
CA ASN A 130 12.77 -23.38 7.10
C ASN A 130 11.66 -24.04 7.93
N GLY A 131 10.89 -24.97 7.35
CA GLY A 131 9.97 -25.84 8.09
C GLY A 131 8.65 -25.21 8.53
N TYR A 132 8.29 -24.04 8.00
CA TYR A 132 6.94 -23.48 8.20
C TYR A 132 5.99 -24.09 7.18
N SER A 133 4.74 -24.36 7.56
CA SER A 133 3.73 -24.76 6.58
C SER A 133 3.43 -23.61 5.61
N ARG A 134 3.27 -23.91 4.32
CA ARG A 134 2.82 -22.95 3.28
C ARG A 134 1.58 -22.16 3.68
N ARG A 135 0.61 -22.82 4.32
CA ARG A 135 -0.62 -22.19 4.82
C ARG A 135 -0.35 -21.09 5.84
N PHE A 136 0.53 -21.36 6.81
CA PHE A 136 0.93 -20.36 7.81
C PHE A 136 1.74 -19.22 7.18
N ALA A 137 2.69 -19.53 6.30
CA ALA A 137 3.49 -18.52 5.61
C ALA A 137 2.63 -17.58 4.75
N ALA A 138 1.65 -18.11 4.02
CA ALA A 138 0.69 -17.31 3.27
C ALA A 138 -0.22 -16.49 4.21
N ALA A 139 -0.73 -17.10 5.28
CA ALA A 139 -1.62 -16.43 6.23
C ALA A 139 -0.95 -15.25 6.94
N ILE A 140 0.29 -15.42 7.43
CA ILE A 140 0.98 -14.33 8.13
C ILE A 140 1.36 -13.21 7.18
N THR A 141 1.81 -13.53 5.96
CA THR A 141 2.08 -12.52 4.92
C THR A 141 0.82 -11.72 4.61
N ALA A 142 -0.30 -12.40 4.38
CA ALA A 142 -1.57 -11.72 4.10
C ALA A 142 -2.03 -10.84 5.27
N ALA A 143 -1.91 -11.34 6.51
CA ALA A 143 -2.31 -10.61 7.70
C ALA A 143 -1.41 -9.39 7.97
N SER A 144 -0.09 -9.51 7.82
CA SER A 144 0.84 -8.41 8.07
C SER A 144 0.81 -7.35 6.97
N SER A 145 0.51 -7.71 5.71
CA SER A 145 0.34 -6.75 4.62
C SER A 145 -0.84 -5.79 4.83
N VAL A 146 -1.82 -6.12 5.68
CA VAL A 146 -2.91 -5.19 6.05
C VAL A 146 -2.39 -3.97 6.82
N ILE A 147 -1.18 -4.04 7.37
CA ILE A 147 -0.49 -2.89 7.97
C ILE A 147 -0.19 -1.82 6.91
N GLY A 148 0.06 -2.23 5.66
CA GLY A 148 0.39 -1.36 4.52
C GLY A 148 -0.55 -0.15 4.39
N PRO A 149 -1.86 -0.37 4.22
CA PRO A 149 -2.85 0.72 4.16
C PRO A 149 -3.03 1.54 5.44
N ILE A 150 -2.54 1.07 6.60
CA ILE A 150 -2.76 1.69 7.91
C ILE A 150 -1.59 2.60 8.30
N ILE A 151 -0.34 2.14 8.14
CA ILE A 151 0.83 2.97 8.46
C ILE A 151 1.09 3.92 7.28
N PRO A 152 1.14 5.24 7.52
CA PRO A 152 1.32 6.21 6.44
C PRO A 152 2.70 6.15 5.78
N PRO A 153 2.83 6.67 4.54
CA PRO A 153 1.79 7.16 3.62
C PRO A 153 0.81 6.08 3.14
N SER A 154 -0.46 6.46 2.95
CA SER A 154 -1.51 5.56 2.44
C SER A 154 -2.45 6.28 1.49
N GLY A 155 -2.59 5.78 0.25
CA GLY A 155 -3.51 6.33 -0.73
C GLY A 155 -4.98 6.22 -0.31
N ILE A 156 -5.32 5.15 0.43
CA ILE A 156 -6.66 4.95 0.99
C ILE A 156 -6.98 6.03 2.03
N MET A 157 -5.99 6.40 2.85
CA MET A 157 -6.14 7.51 3.79
C MET A 157 -6.36 8.84 3.06
N VAL A 158 -5.62 9.12 1.99
CA VAL A 158 -5.82 10.34 1.20
C VAL A 158 -7.24 10.40 0.62
N LEU A 159 -7.73 9.29 0.07
CA LEU A 159 -9.12 9.19 -0.41
C LEU A 159 -10.12 9.44 0.72
N TYR A 160 -9.95 8.77 1.86
CA TYR A 160 -10.84 8.96 3.00
C TYR A 160 -10.85 10.41 3.47
N ALA A 161 -9.66 11.03 3.60
CA ALA A 161 -9.50 12.41 3.98
C ALA A 161 -10.22 13.37 3.03
N PHE A 162 -10.15 13.09 1.72
CA PHE A 162 -10.87 13.83 0.69
C PHE A 162 -12.38 13.68 0.81
N VAL A 163 -12.90 12.45 0.88
CA VAL A 163 -14.35 12.17 0.95
C VAL A 163 -14.97 12.71 2.23
N MET A 164 -14.29 12.54 3.36
CA MET A 164 -14.80 12.96 4.67
C MET A 164 -14.43 14.41 5.01
N ASN A 165 -13.73 15.10 4.12
CA ASN A 165 -13.26 16.47 4.31
C ASN A 165 -12.49 16.66 5.63
N VAL A 166 -11.57 15.73 5.93
CA VAL A 166 -10.68 15.76 7.10
C VAL A 166 -9.23 15.96 6.68
N SER A 167 -8.38 16.37 7.63
CA SER A 167 -6.96 16.63 7.35
C SER A 167 -6.20 15.34 7.01
N VAL A 168 -5.52 15.32 5.86
CA VAL A 168 -4.58 14.24 5.46
C VAL A 168 -3.45 14.10 6.48
N ALA A 169 -2.87 15.23 6.92
CA ALA A 169 -1.81 15.25 7.92
C ALA A 169 -2.28 14.64 9.25
N GLY A 170 -3.50 14.99 9.67
CA GLY A 170 -4.12 14.44 10.88
C GLY A 170 -4.38 12.94 10.76
N LEU A 171 -4.88 12.48 9.62
CA LEU A 171 -5.13 11.06 9.38
C LEU A 171 -3.84 10.25 9.32
N PHE A 172 -2.78 10.81 8.72
CA PHE A 172 -1.46 10.19 8.73
C PHE A 172 -0.93 10.05 10.16
N LEU A 173 -0.96 11.11 10.97
CA LEU A 173 -0.58 11.01 12.39
C LEU A 173 -1.41 9.96 13.14
N ALA A 174 -2.72 9.95 12.91
CA ALA A 174 -3.65 9.02 13.55
C ALA A 174 -3.39 7.55 13.14
N GLY A 175 -2.85 7.29 11.95
CA GLY A 175 -2.57 5.95 11.42
C GLY A 175 -1.43 5.21 12.09
N PHE A 176 -0.44 5.93 12.63
CA PHE A 176 0.76 5.32 13.22
C PHE A 176 0.46 4.39 14.38
N VAL A 177 -0.29 4.88 15.36
CA VAL A 177 -0.63 4.12 16.57
C VAL A 177 -1.39 2.82 16.24
N PRO A 178 -2.53 2.83 15.52
CA PRO A 178 -3.24 1.61 15.19
C PRO A 178 -2.42 0.67 14.32
N GLY A 179 -1.62 1.18 13.37
CA GLY A 179 -0.76 0.36 12.53
C GLY A 179 0.31 -0.39 13.33
N LEU A 180 0.98 0.30 14.25
CA LEU A 180 1.94 -0.32 15.17
C LEU A 180 1.26 -1.28 16.15
N MET A 181 0.06 -0.98 16.64
CA MET A 181 -0.70 -1.89 17.50
C MET A 181 -1.02 -3.20 16.77
N VAL A 182 -1.47 -3.14 15.52
CA VAL A 182 -1.70 -4.33 14.69
C VAL A 182 -0.40 -5.11 14.49
N GLY A 183 0.69 -4.41 14.15
CA GLY A 183 2.01 -5.01 14.00
C GLY A 183 2.50 -5.74 15.26
N VAL A 184 2.47 -5.06 16.40
CA VAL A 184 2.85 -5.64 17.70
C VAL A 184 1.94 -6.79 18.09
N GLY A 185 0.62 -6.66 17.87
CA GLY A 185 -0.34 -7.74 18.12
C GLY A 185 -0.02 -9.00 17.31
N LEU A 186 0.28 -8.84 16.02
CA LEU A 186 0.73 -9.94 15.15
C LEU A 186 2.07 -10.53 15.62
N MET A 187 3.02 -9.70 16.05
CA MET A 187 4.32 -10.17 16.57
C MET A 187 4.13 -11.01 17.83
N VAL A 188 3.28 -10.58 18.76
CA VAL A 188 2.96 -11.33 19.99
C VAL A 188 2.29 -12.65 19.66
N LEU A 189 1.27 -12.64 18.80
CA LEU A 189 0.55 -13.84 18.39
C LEU A 189 1.48 -14.86 17.70
N THR A 190 2.36 -14.35 16.83
CA THR A 190 3.35 -15.16 16.12
C THR A 190 4.40 -15.75 17.06
N ALA A 191 4.84 -15.01 18.07
CA ALA A 191 5.75 -15.52 19.10
C ALA A 191 5.10 -16.66 19.91
N TRP A 192 3.80 -16.54 20.21
CA TRP A 192 3.03 -17.59 20.86
C TRP A 192 2.89 -18.83 19.98
N PHE A 193 2.58 -18.68 18.68
CA PHE A 193 2.55 -19.79 17.73
C PHE A 193 3.93 -20.44 17.53
N ALA A 194 5.00 -19.66 17.53
CA ALA A 194 6.36 -20.19 17.40
C ALA A 194 6.76 -21.09 18.56
N ARG A 195 6.29 -20.79 19.78
CA ARG A 195 6.48 -21.66 20.94
C ARG A 195 5.62 -22.91 20.84
N THR A 196 4.31 -22.76 20.64
CA THR A 196 3.34 -23.87 20.66
C THR A 196 3.51 -24.85 19.50
N ARG A 197 3.88 -24.37 18.30
CA ARG A 197 4.08 -25.20 17.10
C ARG A 197 5.54 -25.61 16.86
N ASN A 198 6.44 -25.28 17.79
CA ASN A 198 7.86 -25.63 17.73
C ASN A 198 8.57 -25.20 16.43
N TYR A 199 8.29 -23.98 15.94
CA TYR A 199 8.98 -23.46 14.76
C TYR A 199 10.48 -23.29 15.00
N PRO A 200 11.32 -23.47 13.95
CA PRO A 200 12.75 -23.42 14.11
C PRO A 200 13.28 -21.98 14.26
N VAL A 201 14.52 -21.90 14.74
CA VAL A 201 15.34 -20.69 14.67
C VAL A 201 16.11 -20.78 13.35
N ALA A 202 15.67 -20.00 12.37
CA ALA A 202 16.21 -20.08 11.00
C ALA A 202 17.54 -19.34 10.82
N ALA A 203 17.78 -18.27 11.59
CA ALA A 203 18.94 -17.41 11.43
C ALA A 203 19.81 -17.36 12.69
N GLN A 204 21.12 -17.21 12.49
CA GLN A 204 22.04 -16.88 13.58
C GLN A 204 21.91 -15.40 13.95
N ARG A 205 22.30 -15.06 15.19
CA ARG A 205 22.32 -13.67 15.64
C ARG A 205 23.35 -12.87 14.83
N ALA A 206 22.86 -11.87 14.10
CA ALA A 206 23.71 -10.97 13.32
C ALA A 206 24.67 -10.18 14.23
N SER A 207 25.90 -9.98 13.77
CA SER A 207 26.86 -9.10 14.43
C SER A 207 26.45 -7.63 14.29
N TRP A 208 26.95 -6.78 15.19
CA TRP A 208 26.72 -5.33 15.09
C TRP A 208 27.18 -4.75 13.75
N LYS A 209 28.31 -5.24 13.21
CA LYS A 209 28.79 -4.86 11.88
C LYS A 209 27.79 -5.23 10.79
N ALA A 210 27.25 -6.45 10.81
CA ALA A 210 26.26 -6.90 9.83
C ALA A 210 24.96 -6.07 9.92
N ARG A 211 24.51 -5.75 11.14
CA ARG A 211 23.33 -4.91 11.36
C ARG A 211 23.51 -3.48 10.83
N SER A 212 24.68 -2.88 11.04
CA SER A 212 24.98 -1.55 10.51
C SER A 212 25.04 -1.53 8.98
N VAL A 213 25.60 -2.57 8.35
CA VAL A 213 25.60 -2.70 6.88
C VAL A 213 24.16 -2.82 6.37
N ALA A 214 23.35 -3.69 6.96
CA ALA A 214 21.95 -3.86 6.55
C ALA A 214 21.12 -2.58 6.77
N PHE A 215 21.40 -1.81 7.82
CA PHE A 215 20.80 -0.50 8.05
C PHE A 215 21.18 0.48 6.93
N LEU A 216 22.46 0.60 6.59
CA LEU A 216 22.92 1.50 5.52
C LEU A 216 22.33 1.14 4.15
N GLU A 217 22.19 -0.15 3.84
CA GLU A 217 21.52 -0.62 2.61
C GLU A 217 20.02 -0.26 2.58
N THR A 218 19.38 -0.18 3.75
CA THR A 218 17.93 0.08 3.89
C THR A 218 17.63 1.56 4.16
N TYR A 219 18.63 2.33 4.57
CA TYR A 219 18.49 3.72 4.99
C TYR A 219 17.79 4.61 3.97
N PRO A 220 18.07 4.53 2.65
CA PRO A 220 17.34 5.32 1.67
C PRO A 220 15.83 5.01 1.67
N ALA A 221 15.45 3.75 1.85
CA ALA A 221 14.04 3.38 1.95
C ALA A 221 13.39 4.02 3.18
N LEU A 222 14.04 3.89 4.35
CA LEU A 222 13.53 4.42 5.63
C LEU A 222 13.43 5.95 5.67
N LEU A 223 14.19 6.66 4.84
CA LEU A 223 14.08 8.11 4.71
C LEU A 223 12.80 8.55 4.00
N THR A 224 12.17 7.69 3.19
CA THR A 224 11.01 8.09 2.38
C THR A 224 9.80 8.50 3.22
N PRO A 225 9.35 7.70 4.22
CA PRO A 225 8.28 8.13 5.11
C PRO A 225 8.65 9.39 5.89
N VAL A 226 9.93 9.56 6.25
CA VAL A 226 10.43 10.73 6.99
C VAL A 226 10.37 11.99 6.13
N LEU A 227 10.78 11.92 4.86
CA LEU A 227 10.69 13.04 3.93
C LEU A 227 9.24 13.43 3.67
N LEU A 228 8.37 12.43 3.47
CA LEU A 228 6.94 12.62 3.25
C LEU A 228 6.25 13.24 4.45
N LEU A 229 6.32 12.59 5.60
CA LEU A 229 5.63 13.01 6.80
C LEU A 229 6.27 14.24 7.39
N GLY A 230 7.60 14.32 7.40
CA GLY A 230 8.33 15.51 7.84
C GLY A 230 7.88 16.74 7.05
N GLY A 231 7.78 16.65 5.73
CA GLY A 231 7.33 17.76 4.89
C GLY A 231 5.85 18.12 5.06
N ILE A 232 4.96 17.11 5.16
CA ILE A 232 3.52 17.34 5.36
C ILE A 232 3.23 17.92 6.75
N LEU A 233 3.85 17.35 7.80
CA LEU A 233 3.58 17.72 9.19
C LEU A 233 4.23 19.05 9.59
N SER A 234 5.36 19.40 8.97
CA SER A 234 5.97 20.73 9.13
C SER A 234 5.26 21.83 8.32
N GLY A 235 4.33 21.47 7.44
CA GLY A 235 3.62 22.39 6.56
C GLY A 235 4.47 22.95 5.41
N ILE A 236 5.65 22.37 5.15
CA ILE A 236 6.50 22.75 4.02
C ILE A 236 5.87 22.31 2.69
N TYR A 237 5.22 21.14 2.68
CA TYR A 237 4.58 20.57 1.49
C TYR A 237 3.11 20.28 1.75
N THR A 238 2.31 20.43 0.70
CA THR A 238 1.02 19.75 0.60
C THR A 238 1.23 18.23 0.41
N PRO A 239 0.22 17.39 0.68
CA PRO A 239 0.32 15.95 0.44
C PRO A 239 0.73 15.58 -1.00
N THR A 240 0.26 16.35 -1.98
CA THR A 240 0.55 16.13 -3.40
C THR A 240 1.99 16.47 -3.75
N GLU A 241 2.51 17.61 -3.26
CA GLU A 241 3.92 17.98 -3.43
C GLU A 241 4.84 16.98 -2.73
N ALA A 242 4.48 16.56 -1.52
CA ALA A 242 5.23 15.54 -0.78
C ALA A 242 5.29 14.23 -1.57
N ALA A 243 4.16 13.76 -2.12
CA ALA A 243 4.11 12.55 -2.94
C ALA A 243 4.99 12.67 -4.20
N ALA A 244 4.98 13.83 -4.87
CA ALA A 244 5.85 14.08 -6.02
C ALA A 244 7.34 14.05 -5.63
N VAL A 245 7.72 14.72 -4.53
CA VAL A 245 9.10 14.68 -4.00
C VAL A 245 9.51 13.25 -3.65
N ALA A 246 8.61 12.46 -3.07
CA ALA A 246 8.87 11.06 -2.75
C ALA A 246 9.05 10.19 -3.99
N ALA A 247 8.29 10.41 -5.07
CA ALA A 247 8.47 9.69 -6.33
C ALA A 247 9.83 10.00 -6.96
N VAL A 248 10.24 11.28 -6.95
CA VAL A 248 11.56 11.71 -7.41
C VAL A 248 12.66 11.10 -6.55
N TYR A 249 12.51 11.16 -5.23
CA TYR A 249 13.45 10.53 -4.29
C TYR A 249 13.54 9.02 -4.48
N ALA A 250 12.40 8.34 -4.67
CA ALA A 250 12.33 6.91 -4.94
C ALA A 250 13.09 6.53 -6.20
N LEU A 251 12.98 7.33 -7.26
CA LEU A 251 13.77 7.15 -8.48
C LEU A 251 15.26 7.22 -8.18
N PHE A 252 15.73 8.27 -7.49
CA PHE A 252 17.15 8.42 -7.15
C PHE A 252 17.68 7.31 -6.24
N ALA A 253 16.96 7.00 -5.16
CA ALA A 253 17.33 5.95 -4.22
C ALA A 253 17.42 4.59 -4.94
N SER A 254 16.45 4.29 -5.80
CA SER A 254 16.41 3.04 -6.55
C SER A 254 17.48 2.96 -7.62
N VAL A 255 17.86 4.08 -8.26
CA VAL A 255 18.99 4.12 -9.21
C VAL A 255 20.33 3.80 -8.53
N ILE A 256 20.49 4.16 -7.25
CA ILE A 256 21.69 3.88 -6.46
C ILE A 256 21.72 2.41 -6.00
N ILE A 257 20.56 1.85 -5.63
CA ILE A 257 20.45 0.49 -5.06
C ILE A 257 20.30 -0.59 -6.13
N ARG A 258 19.80 -0.24 -7.34
CA ARG A 258 19.43 -1.23 -8.37
C ARG A 258 20.56 -2.20 -8.69
N THR A 259 20.18 -3.46 -8.87
CA THR A 259 21.04 -4.50 -9.42
C THR A 259 20.81 -4.73 -10.92
N GLU A 260 19.69 -4.22 -11.46
CA GLU A 260 19.25 -4.46 -12.85
C GLU A 260 19.69 -3.33 -13.81
N TRP A 261 19.66 -3.64 -15.11
CA TRP A 261 19.89 -2.67 -16.19
C TRP A 261 18.84 -1.56 -16.23
N TRP A 262 19.27 -0.34 -16.60
CA TRP A 262 18.47 0.89 -16.48
C TRP A 262 17.12 0.83 -17.22
N LEU A 263 17.08 0.24 -18.42
CA LEU A 263 15.85 0.12 -19.21
C LEU A 263 14.80 -0.75 -18.52
N LYS A 264 15.22 -1.89 -17.98
CA LYS A 264 14.33 -2.81 -17.27
C LYS A 264 13.86 -2.20 -15.95
N PHE A 265 14.76 -1.51 -15.26
CA PHE A 265 14.45 -0.79 -14.01
C PHE A 265 13.38 0.30 -14.20
N ILE A 266 13.32 0.98 -15.35
CA ILE A 266 12.26 1.97 -15.63
C ILE A 266 11.00 1.30 -16.20
N ALA A 267 11.16 0.32 -17.08
CA ALA A 267 10.03 -0.33 -17.75
C ALA A 267 9.09 -1.05 -16.77
N ASP A 268 9.65 -1.78 -15.79
CA ASP A 268 8.85 -2.59 -14.86
C ASP A 268 7.93 -1.71 -13.97
N PRO A 269 8.42 -0.67 -13.26
CA PRO A 269 7.57 0.26 -12.50
C PRO A 269 6.56 1.01 -13.34
N VAL A 270 6.96 1.49 -14.54
CA VAL A 270 6.05 2.23 -15.41
C VAL A 270 4.93 1.33 -15.89
N HIS A 271 5.24 0.10 -16.29
CA HIS A 271 4.22 -0.88 -16.67
C HIS A 271 3.26 -1.18 -15.53
N ALA A 272 3.76 -1.42 -14.31
CA ALA A 272 2.92 -1.63 -13.13
C ALA A 272 2.03 -0.41 -12.82
N TYR A 273 2.63 0.78 -12.82
CA TYR A 273 1.94 2.04 -12.61
C TYR A 273 0.80 2.26 -13.62
N LEU A 274 1.05 2.01 -14.91
CA LEU A 274 0.05 2.16 -15.97
C LEU A 274 -1.15 1.21 -15.82
N HIS A 275 -1.02 0.09 -15.08
CA HIS A 275 -2.13 -0.81 -14.81
C HIS A 275 -2.92 -0.40 -13.55
N VAL A 276 -2.23 0.12 -12.53
CA VAL A 276 -2.83 0.40 -11.21
C VAL A 276 -3.37 1.82 -11.11
N ALA A 277 -2.63 2.81 -11.61
CA ALA A 277 -2.98 4.22 -11.44
C ALA A 277 -4.26 4.64 -12.19
N PRO A 278 -4.51 4.24 -13.45
CA PRO A 278 -5.74 4.62 -14.15
C PRO A 278 -6.99 4.04 -13.51
N LEU A 279 -6.92 2.76 -13.10
CA LEU A 279 -8.02 2.12 -12.38
C LEU A 279 -8.30 2.89 -11.09
N THR A 280 -7.27 3.14 -10.28
CA THR A 280 -7.37 3.87 -9.02
C THR A 280 -7.97 5.26 -9.23
N LEU A 281 -7.44 6.05 -10.16
CA LEU A 281 -7.98 7.38 -10.48
C LEU A 281 -9.44 7.34 -10.95
N PHE A 282 -9.80 6.36 -11.78
CA PHE A 282 -11.19 6.15 -12.18
C PHE A 282 -12.09 5.84 -10.98
N LEU A 283 -11.61 5.04 -10.03
CA LEU A 283 -12.33 4.76 -8.78
C LEU A 283 -12.56 6.06 -8.01
N LEU A 284 -11.48 6.80 -7.76
CA LEU A 284 -11.49 8.02 -6.96
C LEU A 284 -12.39 9.09 -7.59
N ALA A 285 -12.41 9.17 -8.92
CA ALA A 285 -13.18 10.15 -9.64
C ALA A 285 -14.69 9.96 -9.49
N GLY A 286 -15.15 8.71 -9.41
CA GLY A 286 -16.55 8.36 -9.15
C GLY A 286 -17.06 8.74 -7.75
N PHE A 287 -16.17 9.03 -6.79
CA PHE A 287 -16.54 9.44 -5.43
C PHE A 287 -16.54 10.96 -5.21
N SER A 288 -16.19 11.76 -6.23
CA SER A 288 -16.04 13.22 -6.09
C SER A 288 -17.34 13.99 -5.86
N ASP A 289 -18.50 13.39 -6.15
CA ASP A 289 -19.83 14.01 -6.01
C ASP A 289 -20.37 14.06 -4.56
N GLN A 290 -19.66 13.53 -3.55
CA GLN A 290 -20.13 13.57 -2.16
C GLN A 290 -19.71 14.82 -1.37
N VAL A 291 -19.02 15.78 -1.99
CA VAL A 291 -18.48 16.97 -1.31
C VAL A 291 -19.16 18.28 -1.81
N GLY A 292 -20.34 18.18 -2.43
CA GLY A 292 -21.15 19.31 -2.89
C GLY A 292 -22.44 19.49 -2.10
#